data_AF-A0A2W6BNI7-F1
#
_entry.id   AF-A0A2W6BNI7-F1
#
_cell.length_a   1.000
_cell.length_b   1.000
_cell.length_c   1.000
_cell.angle_alpha   90.00
_cell.angle_beta   90.00
_cell.angle_gamma   90.00
#
_symmetry.space_group_name_H-M   'P 1'
#
loop_
_entity.id
_entity.type
_entity.pdbx_description
1 polymer ?
#
loop_
_entity_poly.entity_id
_entity_poly.type
_entity_poly.pdbx_seq_one_letter_code
_entity_poly.pdbx_strand_id
1 'polypeptide(L)' 'MSERFTSWIAAYERAWRTAGAESLRELFAAGATYRAAPFHEPLRGLEQIAAFWQAEREGPGEEFTLRAELVAADGATGV' A
#
# COMPACT_ATOMS: atom_id res chain seq x y z
N MET A 1 2.03 -17.01 -8.02
CA MET A 1 1.30 -15.80 -7.61
C MET A 1 0.54 -15.28 -8.82
N SER A 2 -0.76 -14.96 -8.71
CA SER A 2 -1.52 -14.44 -9.87
C SER A 2 -0.97 -13.09 -10.32
N GLU A 3 -0.86 -12.86 -11.64
CA GLU A 3 -0.22 -11.67 -12.24
C GLU A 3 -0.77 -10.36 -11.69
N ARG A 4 -2.07 -10.31 -11.39
CA ARG A 4 -2.73 -9.14 -10.79
C ARG A 4 -2.14 -8.80 -9.42
N PHE A 5 -1.99 -9.76 -8.53
CA PHE A 5 -1.50 -9.52 -7.17
C PHE A 5 -0.02 -9.15 -7.20
N THR A 6 0.78 -9.84 -8.02
CA THR A 6 2.19 -9.50 -8.20
C THR A 6 2.35 -8.07 -8.73
N SER A 7 1.53 -7.67 -9.71
CA SER A 7 1.53 -6.32 -10.26
C SER A 7 1.13 -5.27 -9.21
N TRP A 8 0.10 -5.56 -8.40
CA TRP A 8 -0.33 -4.66 -7.33
C TRP A 8 0.74 -4.48 -6.25
N ILE A 9 1.40 -5.56 -5.81
CA ILE A 9 2.50 -5.50 -4.84
C ILE A 9 3.69 -4.69 -5.39
N ALA A 10 4.05 -4.91 -6.66
CA ALA A 10 5.13 -4.14 -7.30
C ALA A 10 4.80 -2.65 -7.41
N ALA A 11 3.53 -2.31 -7.69
CA ALA A 11 3.06 -0.93 -7.70
C ALA A 11 3.06 -0.32 -6.29
N TYR A 12 2.65 -1.08 -5.28
CA TYR A 12 2.69 -0.68 -3.87
C TYR A 12 4.12 -0.33 -3.43
N GLU A 13 5.08 -1.22 -3.68
CA GLU A 13 6.48 -0.98 -3.32
C GLU A 13 7.03 0.27 -4.03
N ARG A 14 6.76 0.41 -5.34
CA ARG A 14 7.18 1.60 -6.10
C ARG A 14 6.59 2.88 -5.52
N ALA A 15 5.31 2.88 -5.19
CA ALA A 15 4.65 4.04 -4.60
C ALA A 15 5.25 4.39 -3.23
N TRP A 16 5.56 3.39 -2.40
CA TRP A 16 6.20 3.60 -1.10
C TRP A 16 7.54 4.31 -1.26
N ARG A 17 8.37 3.86 -2.21
CA ARG A 17 9.69 4.46 -2.51
C ARG A 17 9.62 5.82 -3.21
N THR A 18 8.46 6.21 -3.75
CA THR A 18 8.30 7.47 -4.47
C THR A 18 7.96 8.59 -3.50
N ALA A 19 8.66 9.73 -3.60
CA ALA A 19 8.36 10.91 -2.81
C ALA A 19 6.94 11.44 -3.10
N GLY A 20 6.27 11.95 -2.07
CA GLY A 20 4.87 12.40 -2.19
C GLY A 20 3.86 11.26 -2.11
N ALA A 21 2.60 11.58 -2.38
CA ALA A 21 1.46 10.66 -2.21
C ALA A 21 0.53 10.61 -3.44
N GLU A 22 0.91 11.23 -4.56
CA GLU A 22 0.09 11.31 -5.76
C GLU A 22 -0.21 9.92 -6.37
N SER A 23 0.77 9.01 -6.30
CA SER A 23 0.66 7.63 -6.78
C SER A 23 -0.35 6.78 -5.99
N LEU A 24 -0.82 7.24 -4.82
CA LEU A 24 -1.85 6.52 -4.06
C LEU A 24 -3.17 6.39 -4.83
N ARG A 25 -3.47 7.34 -5.73
CA ARG A 25 -4.68 7.31 -6.58
C ARG A 25 -4.66 6.15 -7.57
N GLU A 26 -3.49 5.60 -7.88
CA GLU A 26 -3.31 4.45 -8.77
C GLU A 26 -3.48 3.12 -8.02
N LEU A 27 -3.32 3.12 -6.70
CA LEU A 27 -3.36 1.92 -5.85
C LEU A 27 -4.68 1.76 -5.10
N PHE A 28 -5.26 2.87 -4.65
CA PHE A 28 -6.38 2.89 -3.73
C PHE A 28 -7.58 3.60 -4.35
N ALA A 29 -8.76 3.01 -4.15
CA ALA A 29 -10.01 3.71 -4.42
C ALA A 29 -10.15 4.95 -3.53
N ALA A 30 -10.90 5.96 -3.97
CA ALA A 30 -11.07 7.22 -3.24
C ALA A 30 -11.52 7.05 -1.77
N GLY A 31 -12.36 6.04 -1.51
CA GLY A 31 -12.86 5.67 -0.18
C GLY A 31 -12.19 4.43 0.43
N ALA A 32 -10.98 4.07 -0.01
CA ALA A 32 -10.28 2.91 0.52
C ALA A 32 -10.05 3.02 2.04
N THR A 33 -10.02 1.87 2.70
CA THR A 33 -9.62 1.77 4.10
C THR A 33 -8.25 1.12 4.19
N TYR A 34 -7.36 1.68 5.00
CA TYR A 34 -6.00 1.17 5.18
C TYR A 34 -5.72 0.93 6.66
N ARG A 35 -5.15 -0.24 6.98
CA ARG A 35 -4.80 -0.61 8.35
C ARG A 35 -3.35 -1.07 8.39
N ALA A 36 -2.49 -0.25 8.97
CA ALA A 36 -1.05 -0.51 9.06
C ALA A 36 -0.67 -1.59 10.09
N ALA A 37 -1.51 -1.78 11.11
CA ALA A 37 -1.28 -2.75 12.18
C ALA A 37 -2.60 -3.39 12.66
N PRO A 38 -2.60 -4.65 13.13
CA PRO A 38 -3.81 -5.43 13.44
C PRO A 38 -4.84 -4.71 14.33
N PHE A 39 -4.39 -3.86 15.24
CA PHE A 39 -5.23 -3.20 16.24
C PHE A 39 -5.38 -1.69 16.04
N HIS A 40 -4.75 -1.10 15.02
CA HIS A 40 -4.91 0.32 14.72
C HIS A 40 -6.27 0.59 14.09
N GLU A 41 -6.90 1.71 14.41
CA GLU A 41 -8.08 2.15 13.69
C GLU A 41 -7.77 2.31 12.19
N PRO A 42 -8.70 1.92 11.30
CA PRO A 42 -8.46 2.04 9.88
C PRO A 42 -8.48 3.52 9.46
N LEU A 43 -7.47 3.91 8.71
CA LEU A 43 -7.47 5.16 7.96
C LEU A 43 -8.51 5.07 6.85
N ARG A 44 -9.24 6.16 6.60
CA ARG A 44 -10.30 6.20 5.59
C ARG A 44 -10.03 7.28 4.56
N GLY A 45 -10.01 6.87 3.30
CA GLY A 45 -9.81 7.74 2.15
C GLY A 45 -8.35 8.15 1.92
N LEU A 46 -8.09 8.65 0.71
CA LEU A 46 -6.74 8.93 0.24
C LEU A 46 -6.00 9.98 1.08
N GLU A 47 -6.71 10.96 1.65
CA GLU A 47 -6.09 12.01 2.47
C GLU A 47 -5.45 11.44 3.75
N GLN A 48 -6.18 10.60 4.48
CA GLN A 48 -5.65 9.99 5.71
C GLN A 48 -4.53 9.00 5.41
N ILE A 49 -4.66 8.23 4.31
CA ILE A 49 -3.60 7.32 3.87
C ILE A 49 -2.35 8.10 3.48
N ALA A 50 -2.49 9.21 2.75
CA ALA A 50 -1.38 10.07 2.37
C ALA A 50 -0.68 10.67 3.59
N ALA A 51 -1.43 11.21 4.54
CA ALA A 51 -0.88 11.79 5.77
C ALA A 51 -0.07 10.75 6.56
N PHE A 52 -0.60 9.54 6.72
CA PHE A 52 0.12 8.44 7.37
C PHE A 52 1.40 8.06 6.62
N TRP A 53 1.30 7.87 5.30
CA TRP A 53 2.47 7.52 4.48
C TRP A 53 3.55 8.62 4.52
N GLN A 54 3.21 9.90 4.61
CA GLN A 54 4.21 10.97 4.76
C GLN A 54 4.85 11.00 6.15
N ALA A 55 4.11 10.60 7.19
CA ALA A 55 4.62 10.58 8.55
C ALA A 55 5.57 9.40 8.82
N GLU A 56 5.27 8.23 8.25
CA GLU A 56 6.00 6.99 8.55
C GLU A 56 7.19 6.73 7.63
N ARG A 57 7.19 7.30 6.41
CA ARG A 57 8.27 7.08 5.45
C ARG A 57 9.43 8.02 5.70
N GLU A 58 10.64 7.48 5.61
CA GLU A 58 11.86 8.28 5.63
C GLU A 58 12.13 8.93 4.26
N GLY A 59 11.39 8.48 3.22
CA GLY A 59 11.44 9.01 1.86
C GLY A 59 12.14 8.04 0.89
N PRO A 60 12.54 8.50 -0.30
CA PRO A 60 13.11 7.62 -1.34
C PRO A 60 14.43 6.94 -0.96
N GLY A 61 15.10 7.43 0.09
CA GLY A 61 16.33 6.83 0.63
C GLY A 61 16.10 5.73 1.67
N GLU A 62 14.86 5.40 2.01
CA GLU A 62 14.53 4.35 2.97
C GLU A 62 15.01 2.98 2.49
N GLU A 63 15.94 2.38 3.24
CA GLU A 63 16.49 1.06 2.92
C GLU A 63 15.66 -0.05 3.58
N PHE A 64 14.85 -0.73 2.77
CA PHE A 64 14.09 -1.91 3.20
C PHE A 64 13.98 -2.93 2.08
N THR A 65 13.72 -4.18 2.46
CA THR A 65 13.37 -5.28 1.53
C THR A 65 11.92 -5.68 1.75
N LEU A 66 11.09 -5.63 0.71
CA LEU A 66 9.74 -6.15 0.73
C LEU A 66 9.72 -7.59 0.21
N ARG A 67 9.07 -8.49 0.94
CA ARG A 67 8.75 -9.85 0.48
C ARG A 67 7.26 -10.09 0.65
N ALA A 68 6.62 -10.63 -0.37
CA ALA A 68 5.22 -10.97 -0.35
C ALA A 68 5.00 -12.36 -0.94
N GLU A 69 4.09 -13.11 -0.32
CA GLU A 69 3.62 -14.41 -0.78
C GLU A 69 2.09 -14.37 -0.74
N LEU A 70 1.44 -14.91 -1.76
CA LEU A 70 -0.02 -15.01 -1.79
C LEU A 70 -0.42 -16.32 -1.11
N VAL A 71 -1.00 -16.22 0.08
CA VAL A 71 -1.45 -17.36 0.88
C VAL A 71 -2.80 -17.87 0.38
N ALA A 72 -3.75 -16.97 0.12
CA ALA A 72 -5.05 -17.31 -0.45
C ALA A 72 -5.63 -16.17 -1.30
N ALA A 73 -6.50 -16.50 -2.25
CA ALA A 73 -7.22 -15.51 -3.05
C ALA A 73 -8.64 -15.96 -3.39
N ASP A 74 -9.56 -15.01 -3.38
CA ASP A 74 -10.91 -15.14 -3.91
C ASP A 74 -11.24 -13.91 -4.78
N GLY A 75 -11.40 -14.13 -6.09
CA GLY A 75 -11.61 -13.07 -7.08
C GLY A 75 -10.48 -12.02 -7.10
N ALA A 76 -10.77 -10.82 -6.60
CA ALA A 76 -9.82 -9.70 -6.50
C ALA A 76 -9.27 -9.48 -5.08
N THR A 77 -9.64 -10.33 -4.13
CA THR A 77 -9.20 -10.27 -2.73
C THR A 77 -8.11 -11.32 -2.51
N GLY A 78 -7.04 -10.94 -1.83
CA GLY A 78 -5.94 -11.85 -1.48
C GLY A 78 -5.36 -11.55 -0.11
N VAL A 79 -4.79 -12.56 0.52
CA VAL A 79 -4.07 -12.50 1.80
C VAL A 79 -2.74 -13.23 1.72
#